data_AF-A0A1Y3MFB4-F1
#
_entry.id   AF-A0A1Y3MFB4-F1
#
_cell.length_a   1.000
_cell.length_b   1.000
_cell.length_c   1.000
_cell.angle_alpha   90.00
_cell.angle_beta   90.00
_cell.angle_gamma   90.00
#
_symmetry.space_group_name_H-M   'P 1'
#
loop_
_entity.id
_entity.type
_entity.pdbx_description
1 polymer ?
#
loop_
_entity_poly.entity_id
_entity_poly.type
_entity_poly.pdbx_seq_one_letter_code
_entity_poly.pdbx_strand_id
1 'polypeptide(L)'
;MLSTKSEQFLIELRMYLLQRGKKDEDINTIVDELEVHLTEVEKRGQSVDHIIGKSRKQHMKNIGKELPVDKEGLLVIIPAAILVILAYMCFAPAVRGQFKISQNILLFGSLPLFLALVIFAFTLFKGIPKVYPSTKNSVLLLVAAHFIAIGGWVGFYFWLDGRLDTDYFVATTTQNYIIAGVCILIFILFALYTKSWITILTAFTICIGPLLERVIPNEINKDPMYITLTIIISIVIGILLVIYFYKKARTTSNT
;
A
#
# COMPACT_ATOMS: atom_id res chain seq x y z
N MET A 1 -0.96 17.29 27.64
CA MET A 1 -0.27 16.59 26.54
C MET A 1 0.33 15.33 27.12
N LEU A 2 0.18 14.21 26.42
CA LEU A 2 0.77 12.94 26.81
C LEU A 2 2.29 12.94 26.60
N SER A 3 2.99 12.10 27.36
CA SER A 3 4.40 11.80 27.08
C SER A 3 4.56 11.05 25.76
N THR A 4 5.73 11.21 25.12
CA THR A 4 6.08 10.48 23.88
C THR A 4 5.94 8.96 24.03
N LYS A 5 6.17 8.43 25.23
CA LYS A 5 6.04 7.01 25.54
C LYS A 5 4.58 6.54 25.46
N SER A 6 3.66 7.31 26.01
CA SER A 6 2.22 7.02 26.01
C SER A 6 1.64 7.17 24.60
N GLU A 7 2.00 8.23 23.89
CA GLU A 7 1.59 8.44 22.49
C GLU A 7 2.08 7.30 21.58
N GLN A 8 3.36 6.93 21.69
CA GLN A 8 3.91 5.81 20.92
C GLN A 8 3.19 4.49 21.24
N PHE A 9 2.85 4.25 22.50
CA PHE A 9 2.11 3.05 22.88
C PHE A 9 0.70 3.00 22.28
N LEU A 10 -0.04 4.13 22.28
CA LEU A 10 -1.37 4.20 21.66
C LEU A 10 -1.31 3.97 20.15
N ILE A 11 -0.29 4.53 19.47
CA ILE A 11 -0.07 4.30 18.04
C ILE A 11 0.25 2.81 17.77
N GLU A 12 1.14 2.21 18.57
CA GLU A 12 1.47 0.79 18.49
C GLU A 12 0.24 -0.11 18.73
N LEU A 13 -0.61 0.24 19.70
CA LEU A 13 -1.85 -0.47 20.01
C LEU A 13 -2.84 -0.40 18.84
N ARG A 14 -3.10 0.80 18.30
CA ARG A 14 -3.99 0.99 17.15
C ARG A 14 -3.51 0.15 15.96
N MET A 15 -2.22 0.21 15.62
CA MET A 15 -1.63 -0.62 14.56
C MET A 15 -1.77 -2.12 14.84
N TYR A 16 -1.54 -2.56 16.08
CA TYR A 16 -1.68 -3.95 16.48
C TYR A 16 -3.12 -4.46 16.31
N LEU A 17 -4.12 -3.68 16.74
CA LEU A 17 -5.52 -4.06 16.65
C LEU A 17 -6.02 -4.07 15.19
N LEU A 18 -5.60 -3.10 14.38
CA LEU A 18 -5.86 -3.09 12.92
C LEU A 18 -5.30 -4.36 12.25
N GLN A 19 -4.05 -4.75 12.56
CA GLN A 19 -3.45 -5.99 12.05
C GLN A 19 -4.19 -7.26 12.49
N ARG A 20 -4.94 -7.20 13.59
CA ARG A 20 -5.78 -8.29 14.09
C ARG A 20 -7.20 -8.25 13.53
N GLY A 21 -7.50 -7.31 12.63
CA GLY A 21 -8.80 -7.14 12.01
C GLY A 21 -9.89 -6.79 13.03
N LYS A 22 -9.56 -5.97 14.04
CA LYS A 22 -10.57 -5.43 14.97
C LYS A 22 -11.33 -4.29 14.28
N LYS A 23 -12.58 -4.04 14.70
CA LYS A 23 -13.40 -2.96 14.14
C LYS A 23 -12.81 -1.60 14.50
N ASP A 24 -12.84 -0.65 13.57
CA ASP A 24 -12.31 0.71 13.80
C ASP A 24 -13.00 1.40 14.98
N GLU A 25 -14.32 1.21 15.15
CA GLU A 25 -15.09 1.77 16.27
C GLU A 25 -14.62 1.23 17.63
N ASP A 26 -14.40 -0.09 17.72
CA ASP A 26 -13.88 -0.74 18.92
C ASP A 26 -12.45 -0.28 19.23
N ILE A 27 -11.62 -0.13 18.18
CA ILE A 27 -10.25 0.38 18.32
C ILE A 27 -10.26 1.81 18.85
N ASN A 28 -11.07 2.69 18.28
CA ASN A 28 -11.14 4.09 18.69
C ASN A 28 -11.63 4.20 20.14
N THR A 29 -12.68 3.47 20.50
CA THR A 29 -13.22 3.46 21.86
C THR A 29 -12.14 3.07 22.87
N ILE A 30 -11.43 1.96 22.64
CA ILE A 30 -10.38 1.48 23.55
C ILE A 30 -9.16 2.42 23.57
N VAL A 31 -8.77 2.98 22.43
CA VAL A 31 -7.64 3.92 22.36
C VAL A 31 -7.98 5.22 23.10
N ASP A 32 -9.18 5.75 22.92
CA ASP A 32 -9.63 7.00 23.56
C ASP A 32 -9.78 6.82 25.07
N GLU A 33 -10.37 5.71 25.53
CA GLU A 33 -10.45 5.37 26.97
C GLU A 33 -9.05 5.28 27.60
N LEU A 34 -8.12 4.62 26.90
CA LEU A 34 -6.76 4.44 27.37
C LEU A 34 -5.97 5.76 27.34
N GLU A 35 -6.23 6.63 26.37
CA GLU A 35 -5.68 7.99 26.29
C GLU A 35 -6.07 8.82 27.51
N VAL A 36 -7.34 8.76 27.92
CA VAL A 36 -7.85 9.43 29.12
C VAL A 36 -7.14 8.90 30.37
N HIS A 37 -7.07 7.58 30.55
CA HIS A 37 -6.40 6.96 31.71
C HIS A 37 -4.91 7.30 31.79
N LEU A 38 -4.20 7.27 30.66
CA LEU A 38 -2.78 7.64 30.60
C LEU A 38 -2.59 9.12 30.94
N THR A 39 -3.47 9.99 30.44
CA THR A 39 -3.42 11.43 30.72
C THR A 39 -3.64 11.72 32.20
N GLU A 40 -4.56 11.02 32.86
CA GLU A 40 -4.82 11.20 34.29
C GLU A 40 -3.65 10.75 35.17
N VAL A 41 -3.04 9.61 34.86
CA VAL A 41 -1.88 9.09 35.60
C VAL A 41 -0.67 10.00 35.43
N GLU A 42 -0.40 10.49 34.22
CA GLU A 42 0.68 11.45 33.98
C GLU A 42 0.43 12.79 34.69
N LYS A 43 -0.82 13.29 34.69
CA LYS A 43 -1.19 14.51 35.44
C LYS A 43 -0.95 14.37 36.95
N ARG A 44 -1.07 13.16 37.50
CA ARG A 44 -0.78 12.85 38.91
C ARG A 44 0.71 12.63 39.19
N GLY A 45 1.58 12.79 38.18
CA GLY A 45 3.02 12.54 38.29
C GLY A 45 3.38 11.06 38.49
N GLN A 46 2.45 10.16 38.22
CA GLN A 46 2.64 8.72 38.40
C GLN A 46 3.22 8.10 37.12
N SER A 47 3.97 7.00 37.28
CA SER A 47 4.51 6.29 36.13
C SER A 47 3.41 5.57 35.35
N VAL A 48 3.37 5.79 34.03
CA VAL A 48 2.50 5.06 33.10
C VAL A 48 2.80 3.57 33.01
N ASP A 49 3.94 3.11 33.55
CA ASP A 49 4.27 1.69 33.64
C ASP A 49 3.28 0.89 34.50
N HIS A 50 2.55 1.57 35.40
CA HIS A 50 1.47 0.94 36.16
C HIS A 50 0.25 0.59 35.30
N ILE A 51 -0.03 1.36 34.25
CA ILE A 51 -1.13 1.09 33.30
C ILE A 51 -0.64 0.13 32.21
N ILE A 52 0.47 0.47 31.56
CA ILE A 52 0.98 -0.25 30.39
C ILE A 52 1.57 -1.62 30.78
N GLY A 53 1.94 -1.77 32.07
CA GLY A 53 2.60 -2.94 32.61
C GLY A 53 4.05 -3.09 32.13
N LYS A 54 4.78 -4.02 32.76
CA LYS A 54 6.20 -4.29 32.41
C LYS A 54 6.41 -4.81 30.98
N SER A 55 5.35 -5.29 30.32
CA SER A 55 5.40 -5.81 28.94
C SER A 55 4.28 -5.21 28.09
N ARG A 56 4.61 -4.12 27.35
CA ARG A 56 3.75 -3.46 26.35
C ARG A 56 3.04 -4.46 25.44
N LYS A 57 3.81 -5.44 24.94
CA LYS A 57 3.33 -6.45 23.99
C LYS A 57 2.28 -7.37 24.60
N GLN A 58 2.46 -7.75 25.87
CA GLN A 58 1.49 -8.59 26.55
C GLN A 58 0.21 -7.79 26.81
N HIS A 59 0.33 -6.52 27.16
CA HIS A 59 -0.82 -5.66 27.38
C HIS A 59 -1.66 -5.47 26.10
N MET A 60 -1.03 -5.12 24.97
CA MET A 60 -1.72 -5.05 23.66
C MET A 60 -2.39 -6.37 23.29
N LYS A 61 -1.75 -7.51 23.58
CA LYS A 61 -2.31 -8.84 23.31
C LYS A 61 -3.55 -9.14 24.16
N ASN A 62 -3.57 -8.71 25.42
CA ASN A 62 -4.71 -8.91 26.30
C ASN A 62 -5.90 -8.08 25.81
N ILE A 63 -5.69 -6.79 25.53
CA ILE A 63 -6.70 -5.90 24.93
C ILE A 63 -7.25 -6.51 23.63
N GLY A 64 -6.36 -6.97 22.74
CA GLY A 64 -6.78 -7.56 21.47
C GLY A 64 -7.50 -8.92 21.58
N LYS A 65 -7.46 -9.61 22.72
CA LYS A 65 -8.26 -10.83 22.94
C LYS A 65 -9.70 -10.52 23.34
N GLU A 66 -9.92 -9.38 23.99
CA GLU A 66 -11.23 -8.97 24.49
C GLU A 66 -12.09 -8.38 23.37
N LEU A 67 -11.48 -7.77 22.37
CA LEU A 67 -12.19 -7.22 21.21
C LEU A 67 -12.60 -8.30 20.19
N PRO A 68 -13.81 -8.24 19.61
CA PRO A 68 -14.21 -9.12 18.52
C PRO A 68 -13.42 -8.83 17.23
N VAL A 69 -13.28 -9.83 16.37
CA VAL A 69 -12.73 -9.63 15.01
C VAL A 69 -13.86 -9.20 14.09
N ASP A 70 -13.60 -8.20 13.23
CA ASP A 70 -14.51 -7.70 12.22
C ASP A 70 -14.63 -8.66 11.02
N LYS A 71 -15.25 -9.81 11.25
CA LYS A 71 -15.40 -10.84 10.20
C LYS A 71 -16.22 -10.31 9.03
N GLU A 72 -17.25 -9.51 9.28
CA GLU A 72 -18.14 -8.97 8.26
C GLU A 72 -17.42 -7.96 7.37
N GLY A 73 -16.72 -6.99 7.98
CA GLY A 73 -15.89 -6.04 7.24
C GLY A 73 -14.78 -6.74 6.44
N LEU A 74 -14.15 -7.77 7.01
CA LEU A 74 -13.14 -8.58 6.31
C LEU A 74 -13.72 -9.33 5.09
N LEU A 75 -14.93 -9.89 5.21
CA LEU A 75 -15.61 -10.60 4.12
C LEU A 75 -15.98 -9.67 2.95
N VAL A 76 -16.16 -8.37 3.20
CA VAL A 76 -16.41 -7.38 2.15
C VAL A 76 -15.10 -6.82 1.58
N ILE A 77 -14.15 -6.45 2.45
CA ILE A 77 -12.94 -5.74 2.03
C ILE A 77 -11.96 -6.63 1.25
N ILE A 78 -11.88 -7.92 1.58
CA ILE A 78 -10.95 -8.84 0.91
C ILE A 78 -11.35 -9.03 -0.57
N PRO A 79 -12.60 -9.42 -0.91
CA PRO A 79 -13.03 -9.48 -2.30
C PRO A 79 -12.97 -8.12 -3.02
N ALA A 80 -13.36 -7.04 -2.33
CA ALA A 80 -13.30 -5.70 -2.92
C ALA A 80 -11.86 -5.29 -3.26
N ALA A 81 -10.88 -5.60 -2.41
CA ALA A 81 -9.47 -5.35 -2.68
C ALA A 81 -8.96 -6.16 -3.88
N ILE A 82 -9.36 -7.43 -4.00
CA ILE A 82 -9.03 -8.26 -5.17
C ILE A 82 -9.60 -7.62 -6.45
N LEU A 83 -10.86 -7.19 -6.43
CA LEU A 83 -11.49 -6.52 -7.56
C LEU A 83 -10.77 -5.23 -7.95
N VAL A 84 -10.32 -4.42 -6.98
CA VAL A 84 -9.54 -3.20 -7.25
C VAL A 84 -8.19 -3.52 -7.87
N ILE A 85 -7.51 -4.56 -7.39
CA ILE A 85 -6.22 -4.97 -7.97
C ILE A 85 -6.41 -5.42 -9.42
N LEU A 86 -7.43 -6.24 -9.69
CA LEU A 86 -7.77 -6.64 -11.05
C LEU A 86 -8.13 -5.43 -11.93
N ALA A 87 -8.88 -4.47 -11.39
CA ALA A 87 -9.19 -3.24 -12.10
C ALA A 87 -7.92 -2.45 -12.46
N TYR A 88 -6.93 -2.32 -11.57
CA TYR A 88 -5.66 -1.67 -11.91
C TYR A 88 -4.89 -2.38 -13.01
N MET A 89 -4.89 -3.72 -12.99
CA MET A 89 -4.22 -4.52 -14.02
C MET A 89 -4.85 -4.33 -15.39
N CYS A 90 -6.19 -4.24 -15.45
CA CYS A 90 -6.92 -4.07 -16.71
C CYS A 90 -6.93 -2.63 -17.21
N PHE A 91 -6.85 -1.65 -16.30
CA PHE A 91 -7.15 -0.25 -16.63
C PHE A 91 -6.15 0.36 -17.63
N ALA A 92 -4.84 0.28 -17.39
CA ALA A 92 -3.86 0.87 -18.29
C ALA A 92 -3.89 0.27 -19.71
N PRO A 93 -3.90 -1.06 -19.91
CA PRO A 93 -4.03 -1.65 -21.24
C PRO A 93 -5.36 -1.29 -21.94
N ALA A 94 -6.46 -1.22 -21.18
CA ALA A 94 -7.76 -0.82 -21.70
C ALA A 94 -7.77 0.64 -22.18
N VAL A 95 -7.17 1.55 -21.42
CA VAL A 95 -7.00 2.95 -21.83
C VAL A 95 -6.10 3.07 -23.07
N ARG A 96 -5.08 2.22 -23.22
CA ARG A 96 -4.25 2.16 -24.44
C ARG A 96 -5.00 1.61 -25.66
N GLY A 97 -6.17 0.99 -25.48
CA GLY A 97 -6.88 0.28 -26.55
C GLY A 97 -6.21 -1.05 -26.93
N GLN A 98 -5.36 -1.58 -26.04
CA GLN A 98 -4.53 -2.77 -26.28
C GLN A 98 -4.80 -3.85 -25.23
N PHE A 99 -5.98 -3.83 -24.59
CA PHE A 99 -6.32 -4.87 -23.62
C PHE A 99 -6.40 -6.22 -24.33
N LYS A 100 -5.58 -7.15 -23.86
CA LYS A 100 -5.57 -8.54 -24.30
C LYS A 100 -5.36 -9.45 -23.10
N ILE A 101 -5.99 -10.61 -23.15
CA ILE A 101 -5.76 -11.69 -22.19
C ILE A 101 -4.99 -12.76 -22.94
N SER A 102 -3.75 -12.95 -22.54
CA SER A 102 -2.86 -13.96 -23.09
C SER A 102 -2.45 -14.95 -22.01
N GLN A 103 -1.95 -16.12 -22.41
CA GLN A 103 -1.47 -17.13 -21.47
C GLN A 103 -0.39 -16.55 -20.53
N ASN A 104 0.50 -15.72 -21.07
CA ASN A 104 1.53 -15.06 -20.30
C ASN A 104 0.96 -14.02 -19.33
N ILE A 105 -0.05 -13.23 -19.73
CA ILE A 105 -0.73 -12.29 -18.82
C ILE A 105 -1.48 -13.02 -17.71
N LEU A 106 -2.08 -14.18 -17.98
CA LEU A 106 -2.76 -14.98 -16.96
C LEU A 106 -1.77 -15.51 -15.91
N LEU A 107 -0.60 -15.98 -16.35
CA LEU A 107 0.50 -16.42 -15.48
C LEU A 107 1.16 -15.24 -14.74
N PHE A 108 1.36 -14.11 -15.43
CA PHE A 108 1.88 -12.85 -14.90
C PHE A 108 0.93 -12.16 -13.94
N GLY A 109 -0.37 -12.36 -14.11
CA GLY A 109 -1.40 -11.77 -13.27
C GLY A 109 -1.78 -12.61 -12.06
N SER A 110 -1.69 -13.94 -12.15
CA SER A 110 -2.13 -14.82 -11.06
C SER A 110 -1.00 -15.14 -10.07
N LEU A 111 0.19 -15.51 -10.55
CA LEU A 111 1.25 -16.02 -9.67
C LEU A 111 1.93 -14.91 -8.84
N PRO A 112 2.32 -13.76 -9.41
CA PRO A 112 2.92 -12.64 -8.66
C PRO A 112 1.90 -11.92 -7.77
N LEU A 113 0.65 -11.79 -8.20
CA LEU A 113 -0.44 -11.28 -7.37
C LEU A 113 -0.66 -12.18 -6.15
N PHE A 114 -0.71 -13.49 -6.36
CA PHE A 114 -0.82 -14.45 -5.28
C PHE A 114 0.39 -14.37 -4.34
N LEU A 115 1.62 -14.26 -4.87
CA LEU A 115 2.83 -14.09 -4.06
C LEU A 115 2.81 -12.79 -3.24
N ALA A 116 2.42 -11.68 -3.86
CA ALA A 116 2.31 -10.38 -3.19
C ALA A 116 1.24 -10.40 -2.10
N LEU A 117 0.09 -11.02 -2.36
CA LEU A 117 -0.97 -11.23 -1.36
C LEU A 117 -0.50 -12.14 -0.21
N VAL A 118 0.27 -13.19 -0.50
CA VAL A 118 0.85 -14.08 0.53
C VAL A 118 1.89 -13.34 1.37
N ILE A 119 2.77 -12.53 0.77
CA ILE A 119 3.77 -11.72 1.48
C ILE A 119 3.07 -10.64 2.31
N PHE A 120 2.08 -9.96 1.76
CA PHE A 120 1.26 -8.97 2.45
C PHE A 120 0.49 -9.60 3.63
N ALA A 121 -0.15 -10.75 3.41
CA ALA A 121 -0.79 -11.51 4.48
C ALA A 121 0.23 -11.94 5.54
N PHE A 122 1.41 -12.44 5.16
CA PHE A 122 2.43 -12.88 6.12
C PHE A 122 2.96 -11.71 6.96
N THR A 123 3.22 -10.56 6.33
CA THR A 123 3.69 -9.34 7.02
C THR A 123 2.64 -8.73 7.93
N LEU A 124 1.36 -8.73 7.52
CA LEU A 124 0.24 -8.29 8.36
C LEU A 124 -0.05 -9.27 9.52
N PHE A 125 -0.13 -10.58 9.25
CA PHE A 125 -0.59 -11.57 10.25
C PHE A 125 0.50 -12.00 11.25
N LYS A 126 1.79 -12.06 10.86
CA LYS A 126 2.87 -12.39 11.81
C LYS A 126 3.38 -11.21 12.63
N GLY A 127 2.90 -10.01 12.33
CA GLY A 127 3.11 -8.82 13.12
C GLY A 127 4.52 -8.26 12.93
N ILE A 128 4.57 -7.04 12.44
CA ILE A 128 5.72 -6.13 12.49
C ILE A 128 6.48 -6.24 13.86
N PRO A 129 5.83 -6.37 15.05
CA PRO A 129 6.56 -6.38 16.33
C PRO A 129 7.36 -7.66 16.69
N LYS A 130 7.41 -8.69 15.83
CA LYS A 130 8.26 -9.88 16.06
C LYS A 130 9.57 -9.86 15.26
N VAL A 131 9.62 -9.14 14.15
CA VAL A 131 10.78 -9.11 13.22
C VAL A 131 11.62 -7.84 13.42
N TYR A 132 11.07 -6.85 14.14
CA TYR A 132 11.56 -5.48 14.10
C TYR A 132 11.87 -4.92 15.50
N PRO A 133 13.06 -5.20 16.03
CA PRO A 133 13.49 -4.65 17.32
C PRO A 133 13.93 -3.18 17.26
N SER A 134 14.16 -2.60 16.06
CA SER A 134 14.51 -1.18 15.89
C SER A 134 13.92 -0.57 14.61
N THR A 135 13.49 0.69 14.68
CA THR A 135 12.84 1.42 13.57
C THR A 135 13.70 1.44 12.29
N LYS A 136 15.03 1.56 12.44
CA LYS A 136 15.98 1.60 11.32
C LYS A 136 16.11 0.25 10.60
N ASN A 137 16.21 -0.86 11.34
CA ASN A 137 16.28 -2.20 10.75
C ASN A 137 14.97 -2.60 10.09
N SER A 138 13.85 -2.04 10.58
CA SER A 138 12.52 -2.25 10.01
C SER A 138 12.34 -1.60 8.67
N VAL A 139 12.76 -0.34 8.56
CA VAL A 139 12.74 0.38 7.29
C VAL A 139 13.66 -0.28 6.28
N LEU A 140 14.87 -0.69 6.69
CA LEU A 140 15.81 -1.36 5.78
C LEU A 140 15.25 -2.67 5.21
N LEU A 141 14.67 -3.52 6.07
CA LEU A 141 14.04 -4.78 5.66
C LEU A 141 12.80 -4.55 4.80
N LEU A 142 11.99 -3.55 5.10
CA LEU A 142 10.83 -3.17 4.29
C LEU A 142 11.27 -2.73 2.89
N VAL A 143 12.29 -1.86 2.81
CA VAL A 143 12.88 -1.38 1.56
C VAL A 143 13.45 -2.56 0.77
N ALA A 144 14.23 -3.43 1.40
CA ALA A 144 14.78 -4.62 0.77
C ALA A 144 13.68 -5.55 0.23
N ALA A 145 12.60 -5.77 0.99
CA ALA A 145 11.47 -6.57 0.54
C ALA A 145 10.77 -5.96 -0.69
N HIS A 146 10.64 -4.63 -0.76
CA HIS A 146 10.09 -3.96 -1.94
C HIS A 146 11.02 -4.09 -3.15
N PHE A 147 12.33 -3.95 -2.97
CA PHE A 147 13.29 -4.15 -4.06
C PHE A 147 13.29 -5.60 -4.57
N ILE A 148 13.19 -6.59 -3.67
CA ILE A 148 13.06 -8.00 -4.05
C ILE A 148 11.75 -8.23 -4.80
N ALA A 149 10.64 -7.65 -4.33
CA ALA A 149 9.36 -7.75 -5.02
C ALA A 149 9.47 -7.15 -6.43
N ILE A 150 9.87 -5.87 -6.56
CA ILE A 150 10.00 -5.18 -7.86
C ILE A 150 11.00 -5.91 -8.77
N GLY A 151 12.15 -6.33 -8.25
CA GLY A 151 13.14 -7.09 -9.01
C GLY A 151 12.60 -8.45 -9.48
N GLY A 152 11.82 -9.13 -8.64
CA GLY A 152 11.09 -10.34 -9.00
C GLY A 152 10.05 -10.09 -10.08
N TRP A 153 9.30 -8.99 -10.00
CA TRP A 153 8.34 -8.56 -11.01
C TRP A 153 9.01 -8.30 -12.36
N VAL A 154 10.10 -7.53 -12.38
CA VAL A 154 10.85 -7.19 -13.58
C VAL A 154 11.54 -8.43 -14.17
N GLY A 155 12.18 -9.23 -13.34
CA GLY A 155 12.82 -10.48 -13.76
C GLY A 155 11.83 -11.48 -14.35
N PHE A 156 10.64 -11.60 -13.75
CA PHE A 156 9.58 -12.46 -14.28
C PHE A 156 9.02 -11.93 -15.60
N TYR A 157 8.88 -10.60 -15.75
CA TYR A 157 8.46 -9.98 -17.00
C TYR A 157 9.42 -10.31 -18.14
N PHE A 158 10.72 -10.09 -17.95
CA PHE A 158 11.74 -10.42 -18.94
C PHE A 158 11.88 -11.92 -19.19
N TRP A 159 11.57 -12.77 -18.22
CA TRP A 159 11.58 -14.22 -18.40
C TRP A 159 10.40 -14.74 -19.24
N LEU A 160 9.26 -14.04 -19.20
CA LEU A 160 8.12 -14.30 -20.07
C LEU A 160 8.30 -13.69 -21.46
N ASP A 161 9.04 -12.59 -21.56
CA ASP A 161 9.33 -11.92 -22.82
C ASP A 161 10.04 -12.88 -23.80
N GLY A 162 9.47 -13.04 -24.99
CA GLY A 162 9.96 -13.99 -26.02
C GLY A 162 9.47 -15.44 -25.91
N ARG A 163 8.66 -15.81 -24.92
CA ARG A 163 7.95 -17.10 -24.91
C ARG A 163 6.69 -17.02 -25.78
N LEU A 164 6.34 -18.12 -26.45
CA LEU A 164 5.11 -18.22 -27.26
C LEU A 164 3.90 -17.79 -26.42
N ASP A 165 3.33 -16.64 -26.78
CA ASP A 165 2.16 -16.07 -26.13
C ASP A 165 0.95 -16.34 -27.01
N THR A 166 0.01 -17.13 -26.50
CA THR A 166 -1.27 -17.37 -27.14
C THR A 166 -2.27 -16.37 -26.59
N ASP A 167 -2.73 -15.47 -27.46
CA ASP A 167 -3.77 -14.51 -27.13
C ASP A 167 -5.13 -15.26 -27.10
N TYR A 168 -5.75 -15.37 -25.92
CA TYR A 168 -7.08 -15.95 -25.76
C TYR A 168 -8.20 -14.95 -26.04
N PHE A 169 -7.94 -13.68 -25.74
CA PHE A 169 -8.89 -12.60 -25.96
C PHE A 169 -8.16 -11.32 -26.34
N VAL A 170 -8.61 -10.67 -27.40
CA VAL A 170 -8.16 -9.35 -27.81
C VAL A 170 -9.38 -8.44 -27.83
N ALA A 171 -9.38 -7.40 -26.99
CA ALA A 171 -10.51 -6.49 -26.90
C ALA A 171 -10.61 -5.62 -28.17
N THR A 172 -11.81 -5.50 -28.72
CA THR A 172 -12.12 -4.48 -29.72
C THR A 172 -12.06 -3.08 -29.10
N THR A 173 -12.02 -2.04 -29.93
CA THR A 173 -12.03 -0.65 -29.45
C THR A 173 -13.20 -0.36 -28.51
N THR A 174 -14.40 -0.82 -28.86
CA THR A 174 -15.60 -0.66 -28.01
C THR A 174 -15.46 -1.42 -26.69
N GLN A 175 -14.95 -2.65 -26.72
CA GLN A 175 -14.72 -3.44 -25.51
C GLN A 175 -13.69 -2.80 -24.58
N ASN A 176 -12.63 -2.20 -25.13
CA ASN A 176 -11.63 -1.45 -24.33
C ASN A 176 -12.27 -0.29 -23.57
N TYR A 177 -13.14 0.51 -24.22
CA TYR A 177 -13.85 1.60 -23.54
C TYR A 177 -14.79 1.09 -22.44
N ILE A 178 -15.49 -0.02 -22.68
CA ILE A 178 -16.36 -0.65 -21.68
C ILE A 178 -15.53 -1.13 -20.48
N ILE A 179 -14.42 -1.83 -20.72
CA ILE A 179 -13.52 -2.32 -19.66
C ILE A 179 -12.97 -1.15 -18.84
N ALA A 180 -12.49 -0.09 -19.49
CA ALA A 180 -11.98 1.09 -18.82
C ALA A 180 -13.09 1.75 -17.95
N GLY A 181 -14.31 1.86 -18.47
CA GLY A 181 -15.46 2.38 -17.73
C GLY A 181 -15.81 1.54 -16.49
N VAL A 182 -15.79 0.21 -16.61
CA VAL A 182 -16.00 -0.70 -15.47
C VAL A 182 -14.89 -0.54 -14.42
N CYS A 183 -13.63 -0.41 -14.83
CA CYS A 183 -12.53 -0.18 -13.90
C CYS A 183 -12.71 1.14 -13.13
N ILE A 184 -13.08 2.22 -13.82
CA ILE A 184 -13.37 3.52 -13.19
C ILE A 184 -14.49 3.38 -12.16
N LEU A 185 -15.57 2.68 -12.50
CA LEU A 185 -16.67 2.43 -11.58
C LEU A 185 -16.19 1.69 -10.33
N ILE A 186 -15.38 0.64 -10.48
CA ILE A 186 -14.78 -0.10 -9.36
C ILE A 186 -13.95 0.82 -8.46
N PHE A 187 -13.10 1.69 -9.05
CA PHE A 187 -12.29 2.63 -8.28
C PHE A 187 -13.15 3.63 -7.50
N ILE A 188 -14.21 4.15 -8.11
CA ILE A 188 -15.14 5.08 -7.45
C ILE A 188 -15.87 4.38 -6.30
N LEU A 189 -16.47 3.21 -6.54
CA LEU A 189 -17.18 2.47 -5.51
C LEU A 189 -16.26 2.11 -4.33
N PHE A 190 -15.03 1.69 -4.60
CA PHE A 190 -14.07 1.38 -3.56
C PHE A 190 -13.56 2.63 -2.83
N ALA A 191 -13.37 3.75 -3.53
CA ALA A 191 -13.01 5.03 -2.91
C ALA A 191 -14.11 5.52 -1.96
N LEU A 192 -15.38 5.38 -2.35
CA LEU A 192 -16.53 5.69 -1.52
C LEU A 192 -16.60 4.77 -0.29
N TYR A 193 -16.39 3.46 -0.48
CA TYR A 193 -16.38 2.48 0.59
C TYR A 193 -15.27 2.75 1.62
N THR A 194 -14.03 2.96 1.15
CA THR A 194 -12.88 3.23 2.01
C THR A 194 -12.79 4.69 2.48
N LYS A 195 -13.69 5.56 1.99
CA LYS A 195 -13.67 7.02 2.21
C LYS A 195 -12.30 7.64 1.88
N SER A 196 -11.60 7.06 0.91
CA SER A 196 -10.23 7.42 0.57
C SER A 196 -10.11 7.66 -0.93
N TRP A 197 -9.54 8.81 -1.28
CA TRP A 197 -9.30 9.20 -2.67
C TRP A 197 -8.02 8.60 -3.26
N ILE A 198 -7.24 7.87 -2.43
CA ILE A 198 -5.95 7.31 -2.83
C ILE A 198 -6.10 6.38 -4.03
N THR A 199 -7.19 5.62 -4.12
CA THR A 199 -7.41 4.71 -5.24
C THR A 199 -7.66 5.45 -6.55
N ILE A 200 -8.49 6.49 -6.52
CA ILE A 200 -8.74 7.33 -7.70
C ILE A 200 -7.46 8.03 -8.14
N LEU A 201 -6.69 8.59 -7.19
CA LEU A 201 -5.43 9.24 -7.48
C LEU A 201 -4.42 8.28 -8.13
N THR A 202 -4.34 7.05 -7.63
CA THR A 202 -3.47 6.00 -8.18
C THR A 202 -3.90 5.60 -9.59
N ALA A 203 -5.21 5.45 -9.83
CA ALA A 203 -5.72 5.16 -11.16
C ALA A 203 -5.38 6.29 -12.14
N PHE A 204 -5.52 7.54 -11.69
CA PHE A 204 -5.16 8.70 -12.47
C PHE A 204 -3.67 8.71 -12.84
N THR A 205 -2.77 8.49 -11.87
CA THR A 205 -1.32 8.48 -12.16
C THR A 205 -0.92 7.36 -13.12
N ILE A 206 -1.53 6.18 -13.01
CA ILE A 206 -1.33 5.06 -13.94
C ILE A 206 -1.78 5.43 -15.36
N CYS A 207 -2.84 6.23 -15.49
CA CYS A 207 -3.39 6.66 -16.78
C CYS A 207 -2.52 7.69 -17.51
N ILE A 208 -1.71 8.47 -16.78
CA ILE A 208 -0.89 9.54 -17.36
C ILE A 208 0.01 9.00 -18.47
N GLY A 209 0.72 7.89 -18.25
CA GLY A 209 1.61 7.28 -19.26
C GLY A 209 0.88 6.94 -20.57
N PRO A 210 -0.15 6.07 -20.52
CA PRO A 210 -1.01 5.75 -21.67
C PRO A 210 -1.59 6.96 -22.41
N LEU A 211 -1.98 8.01 -21.70
CA LEU A 211 -2.53 9.22 -22.31
C LEU A 211 -1.44 10.06 -22.99
N LEU A 212 -0.27 10.19 -22.35
CA LEU A 212 0.88 10.89 -22.93
C LEU A 212 1.41 10.20 -24.18
N GLU A 213 1.38 8.86 -24.23
CA GLU A 213 1.77 8.09 -25.43
C GLU A 213 0.93 8.43 -26.67
N ARG A 214 -0.30 8.93 -26.50
CA ARG A 214 -1.14 9.38 -27.63
C ARG A 214 -0.77 10.77 -28.15
N VAL A 215 -0.12 11.58 -27.31
CA VAL A 215 0.23 12.98 -27.62
C VAL A 215 1.69 13.10 -28.04
N ILE A 216 2.57 12.29 -27.45
CA ILE A 216 4.00 12.31 -27.72
C ILE A 216 4.28 11.51 -29.00
N PRO A 217 4.98 12.09 -30.00
CA PRO A 217 5.40 11.37 -31.20
C PRO A 217 6.19 10.10 -30.86
N ASN A 218 5.90 9.01 -31.56
CA ASN A 218 6.59 7.72 -31.36
C ASN A 218 8.11 7.81 -31.52
N GLU A 219 8.58 8.72 -32.37
CA GLU A 219 10.02 8.97 -32.60
C GLU A 219 10.73 9.47 -31.34
N ILE A 220 10.05 10.26 -30.51
CA ILE A 220 10.60 10.77 -29.24
C ILE A 220 10.39 9.73 -28.13
N ASN A 221 9.22 9.09 -28.08
CA ASN A 221 8.85 8.19 -27.00
C ASN A 221 9.62 6.85 -27.01
N LYS A 222 10.07 6.39 -28.19
CA LYS A 222 10.81 5.12 -28.32
C LYS A 222 12.32 5.31 -28.43
N ASP A 223 12.80 6.54 -28.50
CA ASP A 223 14.23 6.81 -28.59
C ASP A 223 14.92 6.54 -27.24
N PRO A 224 15.89 5.61 -27.18
CA PRO A 224 16.60 5.24 -25.96
C PRO A 224 17.26 6.42 -25.23
N MET A 225 17.68 7.45 -25.97
CA MET A 225 18.31 8.65 -25.41
C MET A 225 17.31 9.44 -24.57
N TYR A 226 16.11 9.70 -25.08
CA TYR A 226 15.07 10.44 -24.35
C TYR A 226 14.51 9.63 -23.17
N ILE A 227 14.39 8.31 -23.31
CA ILE A 227 14.00 7.43 -22.19
C ILE A 227 15.05 7.52 -21.07
N THR A 228 16.33 7.40 -21.41
CA THR A 228 17.43 7.46 -20.43
C THR A 228 17.53 8.83 -19.78
N LEU A 229 17.39 9.91 -20.56
CA LEU A 229 17.36 11.28 -20.05
C LEU A 229 16.21 11.50 -19.06
N THR A 230 15.01 10.99 -19.38
CA THR A 230 13.84 11.10 -18.50
C THR A 230 14.04 10.35 -17.19
N ILE A 231 14.66 9.17 -17.23
CA ILE A 231 15.01 8.39 -16.02
C ILE A 231 16.02 9.19 -15.16
N ILE A 232 17.07 9.74 -15.77
CA ILE A 232 18.10 10.53 -15.06
C ILE A 232 17.46 11.76 -14.40
N ILE A 233 16.64 12.52 -15.14
CA ILE A 233 15.94 13.70 -14.61
C ILE A 233 15.03 13.30 -13.44
N SER A 234 14.30 12.20 -13.56
CA SER A 234 13.41 11.70 -12.50
C SER A 234 14.18 11.33 -11.23
N ILE A 235 15.35 10.69 -11.37
CA ILE A 235 16.23 10.37 -10.24
C ILE A 235 16.76 11.65 -9.59
N VAL A 236 17.22 12.62 -10.38
CA VAL A 236 17.74 13.90 -9.87
C VAL A 236 16.66 14.66 -9.11
N ILE A 237 15.46 14.79 -9.68
CA ILE A 237 14.31 15.41 -9.00
C ILE A 237 13.98 14.68 -7.70
N GLY A 238 13.97 13.35 -7.72
CA GLY A 238 13.76 12.52 -6.53
C GLY A 238 14.78 12.82 -5.43
N ILE A 239 16.07 12.89 -5.76
CA ILE A 239 17.15 13.24 -4.82
C ILE A 239 16.96 14.65 -4.27
N LEU A 240 16.65 15.64 -5.12
CA LEU A 240 16.42 17.02 -4.70
C LEU A 240 15.24 17.13 -3.74
N LEU A 241 14.14 16.42 -4.00
CA LEU A 241 12.98 16.37 -3.11
C LEU A 241 13.34 15.76 -1.75
N VAL A 242 14.10 14.65 -1.74
CA VAL A 242 14.56 14.03 -0.49
C VAL A 242 15.43 15.00 0.31
N ILE A 243 16.37 15.70 -0.34
CA ILE A 243 17.21 16.70 0.33
C ILE A 243 16.35 17.85 0.88
N TYR A 244 15.38 18.34 0.11
CA TYR A 244 14.47 19.40 0.52
C TYR A 244 13.65 18.99 1.75
N PHE A 245 13.02 17.81 1.73
CA PHE A 245 12.24 17.32 2.86
C PHE A 245 13.12 17.02 4.08
N TYR A 246 14.34 16.51 3.88
CA TYR A 246 15.30 16.30 4.96
C TYR A 246 15.69 17.61 5.64
N LYS A 247 15.98 18.66 4.86
CA LYS A 247 16.28 20.00 5.39
C LYS A 247 15.07 20.58 6.11
N LYS A 248 13.88 20.51 5.51
CA LYS A 248 12.64 21.01 6.13
C LYS A 248 12.37 20.34 7.48
N ALA A 249 12.48 19.02 7.57
CA ALA A 249 12.28 18.27 8.81
C ALA A 249 13.26 18.66 9.93
N ARG A 250 14.53 18.94 9.60
CA ARG A 250 15.50 19.46 10.59
C ARG A 250 15.21 20.89 11.05
N THR A 251 14.62 21.70 10.19
CA THR A 251 14.32 23.11 10.52
C THR A 251 13.15 23.19 11.50
N THR A 252 12.15 22.32 11.38
CA THR A 252 10.99 22.23 12.29
C THR A 252 11.31 21.55 13.63
N SER A 253 12.40 20.79 13.72
CA SER A 253 12.84 20.13 14.97
C SER A 253 13.64 21.05 15.91
N ASN A 254 14.06 22.23 15.43
CA ASN A 254 14.89 23.18 16.19
C ASN A 254 14.11 24.41 16.69
N THR A 255 12.78 24.33 16.66
CA THR A 255 11.83 25.31 17.22
C THR A 255 10.89 24.60 18.16
#